data_AF-A0A9E1QS82-F1
#
_entry.id   AF-A0A9E1QS82-F1
#
_cell.length_a   1.000
_cell.length_b   1.000
_cell.length_c   1.000
_cell.angle_alpha   90.00
_cell.angle_beta   90.00
_cell.angle_gamma   90.00
#
_symmetry.space_group_name_H-M   'P 1'
#
loop_
_entity.id
_entity.type
_entity.pdbx_description
1 polymer ?
#
loop_
_entity_poly.entity_id
_entity_poly.type
_entity_poly.pdbx_seq_one_letter_code
_entity_poly.pdbx_strand_id
1 'polypeptide(L)' 'MSKKRTTYSSAFKTKLVLELLQNESTLAEIASKHNILPQNLVNWKKTVLANAEIAIVVVR' A
#
# COMPACT_ATOMS: atom_id res chain seq x y z
N MET A 1 -11.43 -16.68 -19.22
CA MET A 1 -11.06 -17.05 -17.84
C MET A 1 -10.94 -15.79 -17.00
N SER A 2 -11.84 -15.56 -16.05
CA SER A 2 -11.82 -14.37 -15.18
C SER A 2 -10.66 -14.50 -14.18
N LYS A 3 -9.68 -13.58 -14.21
CA LYS A 3 -8.60 -13.55 -13.21
C LYS A 3 -9.22 -13.28 -11.84
N LYS A 4 -9.16 -14.27 -10.94
CA LYS A 4 -9.57 -14.09 -9.53
C LYS A 4 -8.83 -12.88 -8.96
N ARG A 5 -9.57 -11.92 -8.40
CA ARG A 5 -8.98 -10.74 -7.74
C ARG A 5 -8.26 -11.20 -6.49
N THR A 6 -6.95 -10.99 -6.43
CA THR A 6 -6.17 -11.20 -5.22
C THR A 6 -6.58 -10.15 -4.20
N THR A 7 -7.15 -10.59 -3.07
CA THR A 7 -7.51 -9.71 -1.95
C THR A 7 -6.31 -9.61 -1.00
N TYR A 8 -5.93 -8.39 -0.66
CA TYR A 8 -4.87 -8.11 0.32
C TYR A 8 -5.50 -7.50 1.56
N SER A 9 -5.06 -7.94 2.74
CA SER A 9 -5.51 -7.37 4.01
C SER A 9 -5.07 -5.92 4.14
N SER A 10 -5.83 -5.12 4.91
CA SER A 10 -5.50 -3.73 5.21
C SER A 10 -4.13 -3.61 5.86
N ALA A 11 -3.83 -4.47 6.84
CA ALA A 11 -2.54 -4.49 7.54
C ALA A 11 -1.36 -4.72 6.57
N PHE A 12 -1.51 -5.62 5.59
CA PHE A 12 -0.47 -5.89 4.60
C PHE A 12 -0.23 -4.69 3.69
N LYS A 13 -1.30 -4.06 3.19
CA LYS A 13 -1.21 -2.85 2.36
C LYS A 13 -0.50 -1.71 3.10
N THR A 14 -0.88 -1.48 4.36
CA THR A 14 -0.27 -0.43 5.19
C THR A 14 1.20 -0.71 5.44
N LYS A 15 1.57 -1.96 5.76
CA LYS A 15 2.98 -2.35 5.97
C LYS A 15 3.87 -2.02 4.76
N LEU A 16 3.42 -2.37 3.56
CA LEU A 16 4.17 -2.09 2.33
C LEU A 16 4.28 -0.60 2.02
N VAL A 17 3.22 0.16 2.26
CA VAL A 17 3.23 1.62 2.09
C VAL A 17 4.19 2.27 3.10
N LEU A 18 4.25 1.77 4.34
CA LEU A 18 5.19 2.25 5.34
C LEU A 18 6.65 1.93 4.96
N GLU A 19 6.93 0.73 4.45
CA GLU A 19 8.27 0.37 3.93
C GLU A 19 8.69 1.31 2.79
N LEU A 20 7.75 1.64 1.89
CA LEU A 20 7.95 2.60 0.81
C LEU A 20 8.20 4.04 1.32
N LEU A 21 7.49 4.46 2.37
CA LEU A 21 7.64 5.81 2.96
C LEU A 21 8.91 5.95 3.82
N GLN A 22 9.37 4.86 4.42
CA GLN A 22 10.64 4.79 5.16
C GLN A 22 11.86 4.74 4.24
N ASN A 23 11.65 4.71 2.92
CA ASN A 23 12.71 4.74 1.92
C ASN A 23 13.67 3.53 2.00
N GLU A 24 13.26 2.44 2.65
CA GLU A 24 14.06 1.21 2.81
C GLU A 24 14.17 0.40 1.52
N SER A 25 13.19 0.55 0.62
CA SER A 25 13.16 -0.14 -0.66
C SER A 25 12.38 0.68 -1.68
N THR A 26 12.77 0.56 -2.95
CA THR A 26 12.06 1.21 -4.04
C THR A 26 10.72 0.52 -4.31
N LEU A 27 9.81 1.25 -4.93
CA LEU A 27 8.49 0.74 -5.32
C LEU A 27 8.60 -0.55 -6.15
N ALA A 28 9.57 -0.63 -7.06
CA ALA A 28 9.79 -1.80 -7.92
C ALA A 28 10.32 -3.02 -7.15
N GLU A 29 11.21 -2.80 -6.17
CA GLU A 29 11.74 -3.85 -5.30
C GLU A 29 10.66 -4.42 -4.39
N ILE A 30 9.88 -3.56 -3.72
CA ILE A 30 8.77 -3.99 -2.87
C ILE A 30 7.73 -4.75 -3.71
N ALA A 31 7.42 -4.25 -4.90
CA ALA A 31 6.51 -4.91 -5.83
C ALA A 31 7.00 -6.31 -6.23
N SER A 32 8.27 -6.43 -6.57
CA SER A 32 8.90 -7.70 -6.96
C SER A 32 8.99 -8.68 -5.79
N LYS A 33 9.46 -8.22 -4.62
CA LYS A 33 9.62 -9.00 -3.38
C LYS A 33 8.32 -9.63 -2.89
N HIS A 34 7.21 -8.90 -3.05
CA HIS A 34 5.88 -9.34 -2.61
C HIS A 34 4.99 -9.86 -3.75
N ASN A 35 5.55 -9.99 -4.96
CA ASN A 35 4.84 -10.44 -6.15
C ASN A 35 3.51 -9.68 -6.38
N ILE A 36 3.55 -8.36 -6.21
CA ILE A 36 2.42 -7.46 -6.45
C ILE A 36 2.72 -6.54 -7.62
N LEU A 37 1.67 -6.07 -8.30
CA LEU A 37 1.86 -5.06 -9.34
C LEU A 37 2.28 -3.71 -8.71
N PRO A 38 3.28 -3.02 -9.27
CA PRO A 38 3.68 -1.67 -8.86
C PRO A 38 2.49 -0.71 -8.71
N GLN A 39 1.54 -0.79 -9.65
CA GLN A 39 0.33 0.03 -9.66
C GLN A 39 -0.57 -0.20 -8.43
N ASN A 40 -0.61 -1.43 -7.89
CA ASN A 40 -1.37 -1.71 -6.66
C ASN A 40 -0.78 -0.95 -5.48
N LEU A 41 0.56 -0.91 -5.38
CA LEU A 41 1.26 -0.22 -4.30
C LEU A 41 1.07 1.30 -4.37
N VAL A 42 1.08 1.89 -5.58
CA VAL A 42 0.74 3.31 -5.79
C VAL A 42 -0.68 3.61 -5.32
N ASN A 43 -1.65 2.77 -5.69
CA ASN A 43 -3.05 2.96 -5.29
C ASN A 43 -3.21 2.83 -3.77
N TRP A 44 -2.55 1.85 -3.14
CA TRP A 44 -2.59 1.69 -1.69
C TRP A 44 -1.95 2.86 -0.97
N LYS A 45 -0.83 3.40 -1.47
CA LYS A 45 -0.22 4.61 -0.91
C LYS A 45 -1.22 5.76 -0.86
N LYS A 46 -1.96 6.01 -1.94
CA LYS A 46 -3.00 7.05 -1.98
C LYS A 46 -4.10 6.81 -0.95
N THR A 47 -4.63 5.58 -0.89
CA THR A 47 -5.70 5.23 0.07
C THR A 47 -5.24 5.34 1.53
N VAL A 48 -4.04 4.87 1.85
CA VAL A 48 -3.48 4.92 3.20
C VAL A 48 -3.25 6.35 3.64
N LEU A 49 -2.68 7.20 2.77
CA LEU A 49 -2.47 8.62 3.08
C LEU A 49 -3.80 9.37 3.26
N ALA A 50 -4.77 9.17 2.38
CA ALA A 50 -6.09 9.78 2.51
C ALA A 50 -6.79 9.38 3.83
N ASN A 51 -6.70 8.10 4.20
CA ASN A 51 -7.26 7.62 5.46
C ASN A 51 -6.49 8.17 6.68
N ALA A 52 -5.17 8.33 6.59
CA ALA A 52 -4.35 8.90 7.64
C ALA A 52 -4.66 10.39 7.86
N GLU A 53 -4.84 11.16 6.78
CA GLU A 53 -5.25 12.57 6.85
C GLU A 53 -6.57 12.72 7.60
N ILE A 54 -7.57 11.89 7.28
CA ILE A 54 -8.86 11.89 7.97
C ILE A 54 -8.69 11.52 9.45
N ALA A 55 -7.90 10.48 9.77
CA ALA A 55 -7.66 10.05 11.15
C ALA A 55 -7.01 11.16 12.00
N ILE A 56 -6.05 11.91 11.44
CA ILE A 56 -5.40 13.03 12.13
C ILE A 56 -6.36 14.20 12.38
N VAL A 57 -7.42 14.36 11.58
CA VAL A 57 -8.43 15.41 11.77
C VAL A 57 -9.45 15.02 12.83
N VAL A 58 -9.82 13.74 12.92
CA VAL A 58 -10.87 13.24 13.84
C VAL A 58 -10.36 13.02 15.27
N VAL A 59 -9.05 12.87 15.47
CA VAL A 59 -8.42 12.64 16.79
C VAL A 59 -8.00 13.97 17.47
N ARG A 60 -8.54 15.10 17.02
CA ARG A 60 -8.33 16.43 17.63
C ARG A 60 -9.49 16.75 18.57
#